data_AF-A0A1S8SYY6-F1
#
_entry.id   AF-A0A1S8SYY6-F1
#
_cell.length_a   1.000
_cell.length_b   1.000
_cell.length_c   1.000
_cell.angle_alpha   90.00
_cell.angle_beta   90.00
_cell.angle_gamma   90.00
#
_symmetry.space_group_name_H-M   'P 1'
#
loop_
_entity.id
_entity.type
_entity.pdbx_description
1 polymer ?
#
loop_
_entity_poly.entity_id
_entity_poly.type
_entity_poly.pdbx_seq_one_letter_code
_entity_poly.pdbx_strand_id
1 'polypeptide(L)'
;MFKAIINPDIYHGKNKKLNFFEGWYFKIVQPYTGNTYCFIPGLFISNKKGFSHSFIQILKGNENNFKYLRFMKDEFKASKSEFNLNVGESSFSINAINLNISQQNEKIFGTLHFDNIIKWPDSIINPGSMGLYNYLGFMQCYSQVCANDGIVRGKLCINGKDIDFTGGKLYIEKNWGEAFPYSYIWAQGNSFENGDGAVTCSIGHVPLPFKLKSFTGFLIGLYVKGRFYKFTTINRSNLLINCENEKIILETYNKKYSLKIEGSYKEEDFMKLYAPCNGSMIPIASETLHGNLKVMLYDKKRNCIIFNDTCTSSGIEFSKDYMNLVDRY
;
A
#
# COMPACT_ATOMS: atom_id res chain seq x y z
N MET A 1 15.91 15.34 -7.49
CA MET A 1 16.13 13.90 -7.70
C MET A 1 16.66 13.28 -6.40
N PHE A 2 17.81 13.72 -5.88
CA PHE A 2 18.34 13.22 -4.60
C PHE A 2 17.38 13.38 -3.40
N LYS A 3 16.74 14.54 -3.24
CA LYS A 3 15.76 14.78 -2.16
C LYS A 3 14.62 13.75 -2.14
N ALA A 4 14.12 13.34 -3.31
CA ALA A 4 13.03 12.37 -3.40
C ALA A 4 13.51 10.95 -3.05
N ILE A 5 14.76 10.61 -3.40
CA ILE A 5 15.37 9.33 -3.02
C ILE A 5 15.49 9.21 -1.49
N ILE A 6 15.95 10.26 -0.80
CA ILE A 6 16.12 10.23 0.66
C ILE A 6 14.82 10.52 1.44
N ASN A 7 13.79 11.03 0.77
CA ASN A 7 12.45 11.22 1.31
C ASN A 7 11.42 10.65 0.33
N PRO A 8 11.22 9.32 0.33
CA PRO A 8 10.43 8.63 -0.68
C PRO A 8 8.93 8.96 -0.62
N ASP A 9 8.45 9.58 0.46
CA ASP A 9 7.05 10.00 0.61
C ASP A 9 6.63 11.07 -0.43
N ILE A 10 7.58 11.87 -0.94
CA ILE A 10 7.29 13.01 -1.84
C ILE A 10 7.16 12.58 -3.31
N TYR A 11 6.73 13.51 -4.18
CA TYR A 11 6.56 13.27 -5.61
C TYR A 11 7.89 13.02 -6.38
N HIS A 12 7.91 11.99 -7.23
CA HIS A 12 9.05 11.53 -8.02
C HIS A 12 8.92 11.86 -9.52
N GLY A 13 7.72 12.21 -9.99
CA GLY A 13 7.44 12.42 -11.41
C GLY A 13 7.92 13.73 -12.06
N LYS A 14 8.58 14.64 -11.31
CA LYS A 14 8.93 16.00 -11.80
C LYS A 14 9.61 16.02 -13.19
N ASN A 15 10.51 15.08 -13.45
CA ASN A 15 11.28 15.02 -14.70
C ASN A 15 10.80 13.91 -15.66
N LYS A 16 9.67 13.27 -15.35
CA LYS A 16 9.15 12.13 -16.10
C LYS A 16 8.22 12.64 -17.20
N LYS A 17 8.47 12.20 -18.43
CA LYS A 17 7.76 12.69 -19.63
C LYS A 17 6.80 11.69 -20.24
N LEU A 18 7.06 10.39 -20.09
CA LEU A 18 6.32 9.28 -20.69
C LEU A 18 6.42 8.07 -19.76
N ASN A 19 5.48 7.13 -19.89
CA ASN A 19 5.43 5.85 -19.16
C ASN A 19 5.72 6.02 -17.67
N PHE A 20 5.00 6.92 -17.02
CA PHE A 20 5.19 7.16 -15.60
C PHE A 20 3.86 7.13 -14.88
N PHE A 21 3.84 6.47 -13.74
CA PHE A 21 2.75 6.55 -12.80
C PHE A 21 3.30 6.88 -11.41
N GLU A 22 2.46 7.52 -10.61
CA GLU A 22 2.70 7.69 -9.19
C GLU A 22 1.36 7.84 -8.48
N GLY A 23 1.14 7.04 -7.44
CA GLY A 23 -0.10 7.02 -6.67
C GLY A 23 0.15 6.76 -5.19
N TRP A 24 -0.72 7.31 -4.34
CA TRP A 24 -0.66 7.15 -2.89
C TRP A 24 -1.95 6.50 -2.41
N TYR A 25 -1.85 5.31 -1.87
CA TYR A 25 -2.92 4.51 -1.33
C TYR A 25 -3.19 4.91 0.13
N PHE A 26 -4.34 5.53 0.40
CA PHE A 26 -4.80 5.84 1.76
C PHE A 26 -5.91 4.88 2.15
N LYS A 27 -5.60 3.88 2.98
CA LYS A 27 -6.62 3.00 3.57
C LYS A 27 -6.98 3.46 4.95
N ILE A 28 -8.28 3.58 5.18
CA ILE A 28 -8.88 4.02 6.43
C ILE A 28 -9.88 2.97 6.88
N VAL A 29 -9.70 2.49 8.12
CA VAL A 29 -10.64 1.57 8.77
C VAL A 29 -11.49 2.35 9.76
N GLN A 30 -12.81 2.31 9.56
CA GLN A 30 -13.77 2.94 10.43
C GLN A 30 -13.86 2.15 11.76
N PRO A 31 -13.82 2.82 12.93
CA PRO A 31 -13.52 2.14 14.19
C PRO A 31 -14.67 1.32 14.77
N TYR A 32 -15.91 1.60 14.41
CA TYR A 32 -17.10 0.97 15.00
C TYR A 32 -17.58 -0.24 14.20
N THR A 33 -17.47 -0.18 12.88
CA THR A 33 -18.01 -1.22 11.99
C THR A 33 -16.92 -2.02 11.27
N GLY A 34 -15.66 -1.60 11.34
CA GLY A 34 -14.58 -2.15 10.52
C GLY A 34 -14.71 -1.81 9.03
N ASN A 35 -15.63 -0.90 8.67
CA ASN A 35 -15.80 -0.51 7.27
C ASN A 35 -14.51 0.11 6.75
N THR A 36 -14.00 -0.43 5.65
CA THR A 36 -12.76 0.05 5.07
C THR A 36 -13.02 0.88 3.83
N TYR A 37 -12.36 2.03 3.76
CA TYR A 37 -12.37 2.91 2.60
C TYR A 37 -10.93 3.11 2.14
N CYS A 38 -10.71 3.11 0.83
CA CYS A 38 -9.43 3.51 0.26
C CYS A 38 -9.60 4.63 -0.76
N PHE A 39 -8.70 5.62 -0.67
CA PHE A 39 -8.60 6.71 -1.62
C PHE A 39 -7.19 6.73 -2.21
N ILE A 40 -7.09 6.65 -3.53
CA ILE A 40 -5.81 6.55 -4.24
C ILE A 40 -5.68 7.70 -5.23
N PRO A 41 -5.27 8.90 -4.80
CA PRO A 41 -4.87 9.96 -5.73
C PRO A 41 -3.61 9.58 -6.50
N GLY A 42 -3.52 10.02 -7.74
CA GLY A 42 -2.31 9.82 -8.53
C GLY A 42 -2.28 10.53 -9.86
N LEU A 43 -1.15 10.32 -10.54
CA LEU A 43 -0.87 10.83 -11.87
C LEU A 43 -0.43 9.67 -12.77
N PHE A 44 -0.97 9.65 -13.98
CA PHE A 44 -0.51 8.78 -15.05
C PHE A 44 -0.07 9.59 -16.26
N ILE A 45 1.17 9.36 -16.70
CA ILE A 45 1.78 9.96 -17.88
C ILE A 45 1.99 8.85 -18.92
N SER A 46 1.11 8.80 -19.91
CA SER A 46 1.19 7.85 -21.03
C SER A 46 2.22 8.29 -22.06
N ASN A 47 2.78 7.34 -22.80
CA ASN A 47 3.50 7.63 -24.04
C ASN A 47 2.56 7.98 -25.23
N LYS A 48 1.25 7.72 -25.11
CA LYS A 48 0.25 8.05 -26.13
C LYS A 48 -0.36 9.42 -25.88
N LYS A 49 -0.42 10.26 -26.92
CA LYS A 49 -1.00 11.61 -26.86
C LYS A 49 -2.47 11.53 -26.42
N GLY A 50 -2.87 12.37 -25.46
CA GLY A 50 -4.24 12.42 -24.94
C GLY A 50 -4.61 11.37 -23.87
N PHE A 51 -3.71 10.42 -23.56
CA PHE A 51 -3.99 9.38 -22.56
C PHE A 51 -3.43 9.68 -21.17
N SER A 52 -2.57 10.71 -21.03
CA SER A 52 -2.12 11.18 -19.72
C SER A 52 -3.27 11.83 -18.97
N HIS A 53 -3.43 11.50 -17.69
CA HIS A 53 -4.48 12.04 -16.83
C HIS A 53 -4.08 11.92 -15.36
N SER A 54 -4.73 12.69 -14.51
CA SER A 54 -4.69 12.45 -13.08
C SER A 54 -5.93 11.66 -12.66
N PHE A 55 -5.89 11.06 -11.48
CA PHE A 55 -6.97 10.18 -11.03
C PHE A 55 -7.13 10.17 -9.52
N ILE A 56 -8.32 9.79 -9.08
CA ILE A 56 -8.58 9.30 -7.73
C ILE A 56 -9.29 7.96 -7.89
N GLN A 57 -8.67 6.89 -7.38
CA GLN A 57 -9.38 5.62 -7.22
C GLN A 57 -10.06 5.58 -5.86
N ILE A 58 -11.28 5.04 -5.80
CA ILE A 58 -12.07 4.96 -4.58
C ILE A 58 -12.50 3.51 -4.41
N LEU A 59 -12.17 2.94 -3.26
CA LEU A 59 -12.66 1.63 -2.85
C LEU A 59 -13.54 1.80 -1.62
N LYS A 60 -14.70 1.18 -1.64
CA LYS A 60 -15.56 1.01 -0.47
C LYS A 60 -15.61 -0.49 -0.20
N GLY A 61 -14.76 -0.95 0.71
CA GLY A 61 -14.55 -2.36 0.98
C GLY A 61 -15.87 -3.08 1.20
N ASN A 62 -16.69 -2.59 2.13
CA ASN A 62 -17.97 -3.22 2.52
C ASN A 62 -19.02 -3.33 1.43
N GLU A 63 -18.88 -2.56 0.35
CA GLU A 63 -19.80 -2.60 -0.79
C GLU A 63 -19.19 -3.36 -1.97
N ASN A 64 -17.97 -3.89 -1.83
CA ASN A 64 -17.12 -4.38 -2.93
C ASN A 64 -17.16 -3.42 -4.13
N ASN A 65 -17.18 -2.12 -3.84
CA ASN A 65 -17.42 -1.08 -4.82
C ASN A 65 -16.14 -0.32 -5.13
N PHE A 66 -15.80 -0.29 -6.41
CA PHE A 66 -14.63 0.38 -6.94
C PHE A 66 -15.01 1.44 -7.97
N LYS A 67 -14.37 2.61 -7.90
CA LYS A 67 -14.50 3.70 -8.87
C LYS A 67 -13.14 4.24 -9.29
N TYR A 68 -13.00 4.50 -10.59
CA TYR A 68 -11.83 5.15 -11.18
C TYR A 68 -12.23 6.52 -11.74
N LEU A 69 -11.98 7.57 -10.97
CA LEU A 69 -12.33 8.94 -11.36
C LEU A 69 -11.14 9.56 -12.09
N ARG A 70 -11.37 9.96 -13.34
CA ARG A 70 -10.35 10.63 -14.18
C ARG A 70 -10.55 12.14 -14.13
N PHE A 71 -9.43 12.82 -13.98
CA PHE A 71 -9.29 14.27 -14.00
C PHE A 71 -8.28 14.66 -15.09
N MET A 72 -8.25 15.93 -15.47
CA MET A 72 -7.25 16.44 -16.38
C MET A 72 -5.86 16.31 -15.76
N LYS A 73 -4.83 16.09 -16.58
CA LYS A 73 -3.44 15.94 -16.11
C LYS A 73 -3.00 17.13 -15.24
N ASP A 74 -3.37 18.35 -15.63
CA ASP A 74 -2.93 19.59 -14.99
C ASP A 74 -3.68 19.91 -13.68
N GLU A 75 -4.71 19.12 -13.35
CA GLU A 75 -5.37 19.15 -12.04
C GLU A 75 -4.55 18.41 -10.96
N PHE A 76 -3.51 17.66 -11.35
CA PHE A 76 -2.54 17.12 -10.40
C PHE A 76 -1.47 18.16 -10.07
N LYS A 77 -1.32 18.45 -8.78
CA LYS A 77 -0.24 19.30 -8.27
C LYS A 77 0.41 18.58 -7.10
N ALA A 78 1.74 18.63 -7.00
CA ALA A 78 2.44 18.04 -5.87
C ALA A 78 3.61 18.92 -5.43
N SER A 79 3.82 18.98 -4.12
CA SER A 79 4.95 19.67 -3.52
C SER A 79 6.27 19.00 -3.86
N LYS A 80 7.32 19.81 -3.95
CA LYS A 80 8.70 19.36 -4.21
C LYS A 80 9.46 19.04 -2.93
N SER A 81 8.92 19.42 -1.78
CA SER A 81 9.63 19.40 -0.50
C SER A 81 8.98 18.53 0.57
N GLU A 82 7.70 18.23 0.42
CA GLU A 82 6.87 17.55 1.40
C GLU A 82 5.85 16.64 0.71
N PHE A 83 5.30 15.69 1.45
CA PHE A 83 4.18 14.87 0.99
C PHE A 83 2.90 15.70 1.11
N ASN A 84 2.60 16.40 0.02
CA ASN A 84 1.42 17.23 -0.16
C ASN A 84 1.08 17.28 -1.65
N LEU A 85 -0.14 16.88 -2.01
CA LEU A 85 -0.60 16.86 -3.39
C LEU A 85 -2.10 17.17 -3.51
N ASN A 86 -2.50 17.57 -4.71
CA ASN A 86 -3.89 17.82 -5.09
C ASN A 86 -4.24 17.03 -6.36
N VAL A 87 -5.49 16.60 -6.43
CA VAL A 87 -6.15 16.14 -7.66
C VAL A 87 -7.54 16.78 -7.70
N GLY A 88 -7.77 17.62 -8.70
CA GLY A 88 -8.97 18.46 -8.75
C GLY A 88 -9.04 19.37 -7.52
N GLU A 89 -10.19 19.36 -6.84
CA GLU A 89 -10.41 20.12 -5.60
C GLU A 89 -10.06 19.35 -4.32
N SER A 90 -9.58 18.11 -4.43
CA SER A 90 -9.17 17.28 -3.30
C SER A 90 -7.68 17.44 -2.99
N SER A 91 -7.30 17.36 -1.72
CA SER A 91 -5.90 17.46 -1.25
C SER A 91 -5.51 16.32 -0.32
N PHE A 92 -4.27 15.86 -0.42
CA PHE A 92 -3.76 14.70 0.30
C PHE A 92 -2.37 15.01 0.85
N SER A 93 -2.14 14.66 2.10
CA SER A 93 -0.87 14.82 2.78
C SER A 93 -0.67 13.70 3.78
N ILE A 94 0.52 13.62 4.37
CA ILE A 94 0.78 12.67 5.44
C ILE A 94 -0.13 12.87 6.67
N ASN A 95 -0.62 14.09 6.91
CA ASN A 95 -1.39 14.44 8.12
C ASN A 95 -2.89 14.63 7.89
N ALA A 96 -3.36 14.64 6.64
CA ALA A 96 -4.76 14.86 6.34
C ALA A 96 -5.12 14.47 4.90
N ILE A 97 -6.39 14.09 4.71
CA ILE A 97 -7.08 14.14 3.42
C ILE A 97 -8.24 15.11 3.48
N ASN A 98 -8.39 15.94 2.45
CA ASN A 98 -9.56 16.76 2.22
C ASN A 98 -10.17 16.34 0.88
N LEU A 99 -11.38 15.82 0.92
CA LEU A 99 -12.07 15.32 -0.25
C LEU A 99 -13.17 16.29 -0.65
N ASN A 100 -13.18 16.61 -1.94
CA ASN A 100 -14.25 17.34 -2.60
C ASN A 100 -14.42 16.70 -3.99
N ILE A 101 -15.30 15.71 -4.04
CA ILE A 101 -15.52 14.85 -5.20
C ILE A 101 -17.00 14.88 -5.53
N SER A 102 -17.33 15.24 -6.77
CA SER A 102 -18.68 15.19 -7.31
C SER A 102 -18.65 14.80 -8.79
N GLN A 103 -18.41 13.51 -9.06
CA GLN A 103 -18.24 12.98 -10.42
C GLN A 103 -18.72 11.52 -10.50
N GLN A 104 -19.22 11.08 -11.66
CA GLN A 104 -19.63 9.67 -11.90
C GLN A 104 -20.59 9.09 -10.84
N ASN A 105 -21.55 9.90 -10.38
CA ASN A 105 -22.49 9.57 -9.29
C ASN A 105 -21.82 9.30 -7.92
N GLU A 106 -20.56 9.66 -7.76
CA GLU A 106 -19.89 9.71 -6.45
C GLU A 106 -19.86 11.14 -5.93
N LYS A 107 -20.34 11.32 -4.71
CA LYS A 107 -20.36 12.58 -3.96
C LYS A 107 -19.66 12.35 -2.63
N ILE A 108 -18.43 12.81 -2.49
CA ILE A 108 -17.64 12.65 -1.27
C ILE A 108 -17.06 13.99 -0.85
N PHE A 109 -17.42 14.43 0.36
CA PHE A 109 -17.02 15.71 0.90
C PHE A 109 -16.56 15.57 2.34
N GLY A 110 -15.54 16.32 2.73
CA GLY A 110 -15.11 16.44 4.12
C GLY A 110 -13.61 16.28 4.29
N THR A 111 -13.18 16.29 5.55
CA THR A 111 -11.77 16.28 5.92
C THR A 111 -11.53 15.24 7.00
N LEU A 112 -10.47 14.46 6.82
CA LEU A 112 -9.91 13.60 7.84
C LEU A 112 -8.51 14.07 8.19
N HIS A 113 -8.21 14.14 9.48
CA HIS A 113 -6.90 14.42 10.04
C HIS A 113 -6.29 13.15 10.61
N PHE A 114 -4.98 13.08 10.61
CA PHE A 114 -4.21 11.91 11.00
C PHE A 114 -3.22 12.26 12.09
N ASP A 115 -3.26 11.52 13.19
CA ASP A 115 -2.36 11.68 14.33
C ASP A 115 -1.64 10.37 14.66
N ASN A 116 -0.63 10.44 15.53
CA ASN A 116 0.13 9.29 16.00
C ASN A 116 0.66 8.41 14.85
N ILE A 117 1.10 9.05 13.77
CA ILE A 117 1.53 8.37 12.55
C ILE A 117 2.80 7.58 12.82
N ILE A 118 2.73 6.27 12.63
CA ILE A 118 3.87 5.36 12.72
C ILE A 118 4.44 5.17 11.33
N LYS A 119 5.55 5.84 11.03
CA LYS A 119 6.26 5.68 9.75
C LYS A 119 7.09 4.40 9.71
N TRP A 120 7.38 3.94 8.50
CA TRP A 120 8.43 2.95 8.30
C TRP A 120 9.80 3.51 8.76
N PRO A 121 10.54 2.84 9.65
CA PRO A 121 11.83 3.36 10.13
C PRO A 121 12.88 3.39 9.02
N ASP A 122 13.34 4.60 8.71
CA ASP A 122 14.28 4.90 7.64
C ASP A 122 15.58 5.55 8.14
N SER A 123 16.47 5.82 7.20
CA SER A 123 17.72 6.55 7.41
C SER A 123 18.20 7.08 6.06
N ILE A 124 19.22 7.95 6.06
CA ILE A 124 19.83 8.39 4.81
C ILE A 124 20.41 7.21 4.02
N ILE A 125 20.94 6.17 4.66
CA ILE A 125 21.52 5.02 3.94
C ILE A 125 20.43 4.06 3.44
N ASN A 126 19.35 3.92 4.21
CA ASN A 126 18.20 3.09 3.88
C ASN A 126 16.92 3.95 3.95
N PRO A 127 16.65 4.78 2.92
CA PRO A 127 15.49 5.65 2.93
C PRO A 127 14.22 4.84 2.65
N GLY A 128 13.19 5.04 3.48
CA GLY A 128 11.90 4.38 3.36
C GLY A 128 11.90 2.85 3.48
N SER A 129 10.81 2.24 2.99
CA SER A 129 10.60 0.79 2.99
C SER A 129 11.55 0.07 2.05
N MET A 130 11.78 0.65 0.88
CA MET A 130 12.71 0.10 -0.12
C MET A 130 14.20 0.29 0.22
N GLY A 131 14.55 1.09 1.22
CA GLY A 131 15.92 1.25 1.69
C GLY A 131 16.90 1.57 0.55
N LEU A 132 18.01 0.81 0.50
CA LEU A 132 19.02 0.96 -0.56
C LEU A 132 18.48 0.79 -1.99
N TYR A 133 17.32 0.14 -2.20
CA TYR A 133 16.74 -0.01 -3.52
C TYR A 133 16.25 1.30 -4.12
N ASN A 134 15.98 2.33 -3.31
CA ASN A 134 15.64 3.68 -3.81
C ASN A 134 16.79 4.35 -4.58
N TYR A 135 18.03 3.86 -4.43
CA TYR A 135 19.18 4.34 -5.20
C TYR A 135 19.35 3.64 -6.55
N LEU A 136 18.66 2.52 -6.77
CA LEU A 136 18.71 1.79 -8.04
C LEU A 136 17.84 2.53 -9.04
N GLY A 137 18.30 2.71 -10.28
CA GLY A 137 17.57 3.45 -11.33
C GLY A 137 16.81 2.58 -12.33
N PHE A 138 16.80 1.25 -12.14
CA PHE A 138 16.31 0.28 -13.12
C PHE A 138 15.05 -0.48 -12.69
N MET A 139 14.49 -0.18 -11.51
CA MET A 139 13.28 -0.87 -11.05
C MET A 139 12.06 -0.36 -11.81
N GLN A 140 11.21 -1.28 -12.23
CA GLN A 140 9.97 -0.95 -12.96
C GLN A 140 8.95 -0.26 -12.04
N CYS A 141 8.91 -0.69 -10.78
CA CYS A 141 8.07 -0.15 -9.72
C CYS A 141 8.92 0.07 -8.47
N TYR A 142 8.67 1.18 -7.80
CA TYR A 142 9.14 1.46 -6.46
C TYR A 142 7.93 1.61 -5.54
N SER A 143 8.12 1.29 -4.27
CA SER A 143 7.10 1.35 -3.23
C SER A 143 7.65 2.05 -1.99
N GLN A 144 6.75 2.70 -1.25
CA GLN A 144 7.05 3.36 0.00
C GLN A 144 5.88 3.22 0.97
N VAL A 145 6.13 2.63 2.14
CA VAL A 145 5.18 2.63 3.25
C VAL A 145 5.34 3.95 4.01
N CYS A 146 4.51 4.94 3.66
CA CYS A 146 4.53 6.28 4.25
C CYS A 146 4.04 6.26 5.70
N ALA A 147 2.97 5.50 5.98
CA ALA A 147 2.41 5.32 7.31
C ALA A 147 1.99 3.85 7.49
N ASN A 148 2.64 3.16 8.42
CA ASN A 148 2.32 1.78 8.78
C ASN A 148 1.10 1.71 9.71
N ASP A 149 0.93 2.71 10.58
CA ASP A 149 -0.27 2.90 11.39
C ASP A 149 -0.52 4.40 11.65
N GLY A 150 -1.72 4.74 12.13
CA GLY A 150 -2.08 6.08 12.57
C GLY A 150 -3.53 6.13 13.06
N ILE A 151 -3.88 7.20 13.76
CA ILE A 151 -5.25 7.45 14.24
C ILE A 151 -5.92 8.49 13.35
N VAL A 152 -7.16 8.22 12.97
CA VAL A 152 -7.99 9.09 12.14
C VAL A 152 -8.92 9.94 13.02
N ARG A 153 -9.11 11.20 12.65
CA ARG A 153 -10.12 12.12 13.21
C ARG A 153 -10.90 12.81 12.10
N GLY A 154 -12.20 12.97 12.29
CA GLY A 154 -13.07 13.69 11.35
C GLY A 154 -14.10 12.81 10.68
N LYS A 155 -14.81 13.40 9.71
CA LYS A 155 -15.95 12.79 9.04
C LYS A 155 -15.89 13.03 7.55
N LEU A 156 -16.49 12.11 6.79
CA LEU A 156 -16.79 12.30 5.38
C LEU A 156 -18.29 12.14 5.17
N CYS A 157 -18.88 13.02 4.37
CA CYS A 157 -20.18 12.83 3.77
C CYS A 157 -20.00 12.03 2.48
N ILE A 158 -20.40 10.76 2.46
CA ILE A 158 -20.31 9.86 1.31
C ILE A 158 -21.70 9.58 0.79
N ASN A 159 -22.01 10.07 -0.41
CA ASN A 159 -23.30 9.92 -1.09
C ASN A 159 -24.50 10.31 -0.22
N GLY A 160 -24.34 11.41 0.54
CA GLY A 160 -25.36 11.94 1.45
C GLY A 160 -25.40 11.29 2.83
N LYS A 161 -24.52 10.31 3.11
CA LYS A 161 -24.37 9.69 4.43
C LYS A 161 -23.13 10.21 5.13
N ASP A 162 -23.30 10.79 6.31
CA ASP A 162 -22.18 11.17 7.16
C ASP A 162 -21.60 9.94 7.87
N ILE A 163 -20.30 9.75 7.72
CA ILE A 163 -19.55 8.64 8.32
C ILE A 163 -18.45 9.24 9.18
N ASP A 164 -18.48 8.91 10.47
CA ASP A 164 -17.45 9.31 11.43
C ASP A 164 -16.31 8.29 11.45
N PHE A 165 -15.10 8.78 11.22
CA PHE A 165 -13.87 8.00 11.22
C PHE A 165 -13.02 8.25 12.46
N THR A 166 -13.50 9.06 13.39
CA THR A 166 -12.76 9.43 14.61
C THR A 166 -12.46 8.22 15.48
N GLY A 167 -11.17 7.96 15.72
CA GLY A 167 -10.67 6.76 16.39
C GLY A 167 -10.32 5.61 15.45
N GLY A 168 -10.56 5.79 14.14
CA GLY A 168 -10.22 4.81 13.10
C GLY A 168 -8.72 4.69 12.86
N LYS A 169 -8.36 3.71 12.02
CA LYS A 169 -6.96 3.37 11.70
C LYS A 169 -6.58 3.83 10.30
N LEU A 170 -5.31 4.23 10.14
CA LEU A 170 -4.76 4.73 8.88
C LEU A 170 -3.58 3.89 8.40
N TYR A 171 -3.58 3.57 7.12
CA TYR A 171 -2.42 3.07 6.39
C TYR A 171 -2.17 3.92 5.15
N ILE A 172 -0.91 4.27 4.88
CA ILE A 172 -0.53 4.99 3.67
C ILE A 172 0.66 4.29 2.99
N GLU A 173 0.46 3.88 1.75
CA GLU A 173 1.51 3.38 0.86
C GLU A 173 1.55 4.19 -0.42
N LYS A 174 2.70 4.22 -1.08
CA LYS A 174 2.89 4.93 -2.32
C LYS A 174 3.68 4.09 -3.30
N ASN A 175 3.20 4.00 -4.53
CA ASN A 175 3.90 3.32 -5.63
C ASN A 175 4.20 4.30 -6.76
N TRP A 176 5.38 4.16 -7.38
CA TRP A 176 5.76 4.95 -8.57
C TRP A 176 6.68 4.18 -9.50
N GLY A 177 6.71 4.56 -10.77
CA GLY A 177 7.55 3.90 -11.76
C GLY A 177 6.90 3.87 -13.13
N GLU A 178 7.19 2.83 -13.92
CA GLU A 178 6.65 2.64 -15.27
C GLU A 178 5.51 1.62 -15.30
N ALA A 179 5.61 0.56 -14.49
CA ALA A 179 4.63 -0.53 -14.39
C ALA A 179 4.78 -1.25 -13.05
N PHE A 180 3.73 -1.93 -12.60
CA PHE A 180 3.81 -2.83 -11.45
C PHE A 180 4.68 -4.07 -11.77
N PRO A 181 5.21 -4.78 -10.76
CA PRO A 181 5.91 -6.03 -10.97
C PRO A 181 5.02 -7.06 -11.69
N TYR A 182 5.63 -7.95 -12.48
CA TYR A 182 4.91 -9.01 -13.18
C TYR A 182 4.15 -9.95 -12.22
N SER A 183 4.83 -10.38 -11.16
CA SER A 183 4.24 -11.14 -10.06
C SER A 183 4.46 -10.40 -8.75
N TYR A 184 3.40 -10.17 -8.00
CA TYR A 184 3.42 -9.63 -6.65
C TYR A 184 2.28 -10.20 -5.79
N ILE A 185 2.51 -10.13 -4.47
CA ILE A 185 1.56 -10.41 -3.40
C ILE A 185 1.67 -9.23 -2.43
N TRP A 186 0.54 -8.68 -2.02
CA TRP A 186 0.49 -7.65 -0.99
C TRP A 186 -0.54 -7.99 0.08
N ALA A 187 -0.22 -7.70 1.33
CA ALA A 187 -1.13 -7.85 2.45
C ALA A 187 -0.88 -6.76 3.50
N GLN A 188 -1.96 -6.23 4.09
CA GLN A 188 -1.88 -5.19 5.09
C GLN A 188 -3.01 -5.30 6.11
N GLY A 189 -2.70 -5.10 7.39
CA GLY A 189 -3.70 -5.01 8.45
C GLY A 189 -3.17 -4.22 9.64
N ASN A 190 -4.00 -3.35 10.22
CA ASN A 190 -3.64 -2.50 11.36
C ASN A 190 -4.79 -2.24 12.33
N SER A 191 -5.82 -3.08 12.29
CA SER A 191 -6.98 -3.06 13.16
C SER A 191 -7.14 -4.44 13.80
N PHE A 192 -6.15 -4.83 14.61
CA PHE A 192 -6.15 -6.12 15.31
C PHE A 192 -7.08 -6.09 16.52
N GLU A 193 -7.66 -7.24 16.86
CA GLU A 193 -8.69 -7.38 17.90
C GLU A 193 -8.21 -6.97 19.30
N ASN A 194 -6.98 -7.33 19.67
CA ASN A 194 -6.51 -7.25 21.06
C ASN A 194 -5.32 -6.30 21.26
N GLY A 195 -4.83 -5.62 20.21
CA GLY A 195 -3.70 -4.72 20.39
C GLY A 195 -3.36 -3.80 19.22
N ASP A 196 -2.40 -2.90 19.47
CA ASP A 196 -1.87 -1.93 18.51
C ASP A 196 -0.85 -2.57 17.55
N GLY A 197 -1.28 -3.62 16.86
CA GLY A 197 -0.53 -4.25 15.79
C GLY A 197 -0.73 -3.52 14.46
N ALA A 198 0.30 -3.46 13.64
CA ALA A 198 0.19 -3.02 12.25
C ALA A 198 1.21 -3.74 11.38
N VAL A 199 0.71 -4.52 10.43
CA VAL A 199 1.51 -5.31 9.49
C VAL A 199 1.30 -4.81 8.07
N THR A 200 2.39 -4.79 7.33
CA THR A 200 2.39 -4.64 5.87
C THR A 200 3.39 -5.63 5.28
N CYS A 201 3.03 -6.16 4.12
CA CYS A 201 3.80 -7.13 3.37
C CYS A 201 3.67 -6.80 1.89
N SER A 202 4.80 -6.50 1.25
CA SER A 202 4.90 -6.37 -0.20
C SER A 202 5.94 -7.35 -0.70
N ILE A 203 5.54 -8.31 -1.53
CA ILE A 203 6.40 -9.32 -2.15
C ILE A 203 6.30 -9.13 -3.64
N GLY A 204 7.42 -9.08 -4.34
CA GLY A 204 7.44 -8.82 -5.76
C GLY A 204 8.62 -9.48 -6.44
N HIS A 205 8.39 -9.88 -7.68
CA HIS A 205 9.44 -10.32 -8.56
C HIS A 205 10.27 -9.11 -9.03
N VAL A 206 11.54 -9.06 -8.66
CA VAL A 206 12.45 -7.96 -9.00
C VAL A 206 13.35 -8.38 -10.17
N PRO A 207 13.27 -7.69 -11.32
CA PRO A 207 14.19 -7.95 -12.43
C PRO A 207 15.60 -7.43 -12.10
N LEU A 208 16.63 -8.21 -12.44
CA LEU A 208 18.02 -7.74 -12.41
C LEU A 208 18.45 -7.19 -13.77
N PRO A 209 19.44 -6.27 -13.82
CA PRO A 209 19.99 -5.79 -15.09
C PRO A 209 20.58 -6.92 -15.95
N PHE A 210 20.55 -6.74 -17.29
CA PHE A 210 21.26 -7.54 -18.31
C PHE A 210 20.80 -8.98 -18.59
N LYS A 211 19.49 -9.27 -18.62
CA LYS A 211 18.93 -10.63 -18.89
C LYS A 211 19.42 -11.73 -17.92
N LEU A 212 20.11 -11.36 -16.84
CA LEU A 212 20.38 -12.24 -15.72
C LEU A 212 19.09 -12.43 -14.91
N LYS A 213 19.05 -13.57 -14.20
CA LYS A 213 17.94 -14.06 -13.37
C LYS A 213 17.24 -12.96 -12.57
N SER A 214 15.97 -13.15 -12.27
CA SER A 214 15.24 -12.36 -11.29
C SER A 214 15.41 -12.91 -9.88
N PHE A 215 14.93 -12.16 -8.88
CA PHE A 215 14.78 -12.66 -7.52
C PHE A 215 13.44 -12.23 -6.91
N THR A 216 12.97 -12.95 -5.89
CA THR A 216 11.83 -12.55 -5.06
C THR A 216 12.29 -11.53 -4.03
N GLY A 217 11.96 -10.26 -4.28
CA GLY A 217 12.14 -9.18 -3.31
C GLY A 217 10.95 -9.10 -2.38
N PHE A 218 11.18 -8.83 -1.10
CA PHE A 218 10.09 -8.63 -0.15
C PHE A 218 10.42 -7.59 0.93
N LEU A 219 9.37 -6.90 1.35
CA LEU A 219 9.36 -5.87 2.37
C LEU A 219 8.23 -6.19 3.35
N ILE A 220 8.57 -6.73 4.52
CA ILE A 220 7.59 -7.04 5.56
C ILE A 220 7.93 -6.23 6.81
N GLY A 221 6.97 -5.45 7.27
CA GLY A 221 7.05 -4.63 8.47
C GLY A 221 5.94 -5.01 9.44
N LEU A 222 6.30 -5.22 10.70
CA LEU A 222 5.34 -5.37 11.80
C LEU A 222 5.67 -4.35 12.89
N TYR A 223 4.75 -3.45 13.16
CA TYR A 223 4.77 -2.62 14.35
C TYR A 223 3.88 -3.26 15.42
N VAL A 224 4.44 -3.50 16.61
CA VAL A 224 3.67 -4.02 17.75
C VAL A 224 4.35 -3.61 19.06
N LYS A 225 3.56 -3.22 20.06
CA LYS A 225 4.03 -2.87 21.42
C LYS A 225 5.16 -1.82 21.40
N GLY A 226 4.99 -0.76 20.60
CA GLY A 226 5.97 0.33 20.50
C GLY A 226 7.24 0.01 19.71
N ARG A 227 7.32 -1.16 19.05
CA ARG A 227 8.52 -1.59 18.33
C ARG A 227 8.22 -2.04 16.91
N PHE A 228 9.10 -1.63 16.00
CA PHE A 228 9.06 -2.04 14.59
C PHE A 228 10.01 -3.21 14.33
N TYR A 229 9.49 -4.26 13.70
CA TYR A 229 10.20 -5.45 13.28
C TYR A 229 10.23 -5.50 11.75
N LYS A 230 11.43 -5.51 11.17
CA LYS A 230 11.63 -5.57 9.72
C LYS A 230 12.06 -6.96 9.31
N PHE A 231 11.43 -7.50 8.27
CA PHE A 231 11.84 -8.70 7.57
C PHE A 231 11.89 -8.38 6.08
N THR A 232 13.09 -8.18 5.55
CA THR A 232 13.26 -7.75 4.16
C THR A 232 14.40 -8.51 3.52
N THR A 233 14.41 -8.54 2.18
CA THR A 233 15.57 -9.06 1.45
C THR A 233 16.85 -8.29 1.82
N ILE A 234 16.74 -6.98 2.07
CA ILE A 234 17.86 -6.09 2.47
C ILE A 234 18.49 -6.53 3.79
N ASN A 235 17.69 -6.95 4.77
CA ASN A 235 18.20 -7.40 6.06
C ASN A 235 18.46 -8.91 6.14
N ARG A 236 18.48 -9.59 4.98
CA ARG A 236 18.75 -11.03 4.83
C ARG A 236 17.80 -11.90 5.63
N SER A 237 16.54 -11.50 5.72
CA SER A 237 15.48 -12.41 6.16
C SER A 237 15.22 -13.44 5.05
N ASN A 238 14.69 -14.60 5.44
CA ASN A 238 14.14 -15.58 4.50
C ASN A 238 12.62 -15.46 4.46
N LEU A 239 12.01 -15.98 3.40
CA LEU A 239 10.57 -15.99 3.22
C LEU A 239 10.18 -17.32 2.59
N LEU A 240 9.16 -17.96 3.15
CA LEU A 240 8.43 -19.07 2.56
C LEU A 240 6.99 -18.63 2.31
N ILE A 241 6.43 -19.06 1.19
CA ILE A 241 5.09 -18.69 0.73
C ILE A 241 4.35 -19.96 0.34
N ASN A 242 3.24 -20.21 1.01
CA ASN A 242 2.29 -21.26 0.65
C ASN A 242 0.92 -20.65 0.34
N CYS A 243 0.20 -21.23 -0.61
CA CYS A 243 -1.15 -20.80 -0.98
C CYS A 243 -2.03 -22.02 -1.21
N GLU A 244 -3.15 -22.11 -0.50
CA GLU A 244 -4.09 -23.23 -0.60
C GLU A 244 -5.50 -22.78 -0.17
N ASN A 245 -6.55 -23.17 -0.91
CA ASN A 245 -7.96 -23.00 -0.53
C ASN A 245 -8.31 -21.58 0.00
N GLU A 246 -8.10 -20.55 -0.83
CA GLU A 246 -8.33 -19.13 -0.47
C GLU A 246 -7.58 -18.67 0.80
N LYS A 247 -6.46 -19.32 1.10
CA LYS A 247 -5.54 -18.94 2.17
C LYS A 247 -4.14 -18.75 1.63
N ILE A 248 -3.46 -17.75 2.15
CA ILE A 248 -2.04 -17.51 1.95
C ILE A 248 -1.33 -17.59 3.29
N ILE A 249 -0.20 -18.30 3.34
CA ILE A 249 0.64 -18.43 4.52
C ILE A 249 2.02 -17.91 4.15
N LEU A 250 2.45 -16.87 4.87
CA LEU A 250 3.77 -16.27 4.75
C LEU A 250 4.56 -16.56 6.02
N GLU A 251 5.69 -17.23 5.88
CA GLU A 251 6.61 -17.48 7.00
C GLU A 251 7.94 -16.80 6.72
N THR A 252 8.24 -15.74 7.46
CA THR A 252 9.50 -15.01 7.34
C THR A 252 10.30 -15.06 8.63
N TYR A 253 11.62 -15.16 8.50
CA TYR A 253 12.48 -15.29 9.67
C TYR A 253 13.89 -14.78 9.43
N ASN A 254 14.53 -14.39 10.53
CA ASN A 254 15.96 -14.08 10.59
C ASN A 254 16.59 -14.76 11.83
N LYS A 255 17.81 -14.36 12.20
CA LYS A 255 18.52 -14.92 13.36
C LYS A 255 17.82 -14.69 14.70
N LYS A 256 17.02 -13.62 14.82
CA LYS A 256 16.39 -13.19 16.08
C LYS A 256 14.91 -13.54 16.17
N TYR A 257 14.19 -13.42 15.06
CA TYR A 257 12.73 -13.49 15.05
C TYR A 257 12.19 -14.41 13.96
N SER A 258 11.00 -14.94 14.20
CA SER A 258 10.15 -15.61 13.21
C SER A 258 8.79 -14.90 13.19
N LEU A 259 8.23 -14.68 12.01
CA LEU A 259 6.93 -14.07 11.80
C LEU A 259 6.13 -14.97 10.86
N LYS A 260 4.91 -15.31 11.28
CA LYS A 260 3.93 -16.02 10.47
C LYS A 260 2.74 -15.11 10.22
N ILE A 261 2.31 -15.00 8.97
CA ILE A 261 1.12 -14.24 8.55
C ILE A 261 0.24 -15.22 7.78
N GLU A 262 -0.96 -15.46 8.28
CA GLU A 262 -1.97 -16.30 7.61
C GLU A 262 -3.09 -15.37 7.14
N GLY A 263 -3.20 -15.20 5.82
CA GLY A 263 -4.28 -14.46 5.18
C GLY A 263 -5.37 -15.41 4.70
N SER A 264 -6.62 -15.06 4.97
CA SER A 264 -7.80 -15.73 4.42
C SER A 264 -8.70 -14.71 3.76
N TYR A 265 -9.24 -15.06 2.61
CA TYR A 265 -10.03 -14.18 1.76
C TYR A 265 -11.11 -14.99 1.04
N LYS A 266 -11.99 -14.30 0.32
CA LYS A 266 -12.90 -14.91 -0.65
C LYS A 266 -12.68 -14.26 -1.99
N GLU A 267 -12.56 -15.03 -3.06
CA GLU A 267 -12.31 -14.49 -4.40
C GLU A 267 -13.42 -13.53 -4.87
N GLU A 268 -14.66 -13.75 -4.45
CA GLU A 268 -15.81 -12.89 -4.77
C GLU A 268 -15.72 -11.47 -4.20
N ASP A 269 -14.90 -11.25 -3.17
CA ASP A 269 -14.69 -9.95 -2.53
C ASP A 269 -13.59 -9.11 -3.21
N PHE A 270 -12.98 -9.61 -4.29
CA PHE A 270 -11.92 -8.90 -4.98
C PHE A 270 -12.46 -7.86 -5.97
N MET A 271 -11.93 -6.65 -5.86
CA MET A 271 -12.11 -5.55 -6.80
C MET A 271 -10.92 -5.47 -7.75
N LYS A 272 -11.17 -5.11 -9.01
CA LYS A 272 -10.12 -4.91 -10.01
C LYS A 272 -9.72 -3.44 -10.12
N LEU A 273 -8.68 -3.08 -9.41
CA LEU A 273 -8.10 -1.74 -9.40
C LEU A 273 -7.30 -1.48 -10.67
N TYR A 274 -7.28 -0.21 -11.06
CA TYR A 274 -6.45 0.25 -12.15
C TYR A 274 -4.99 0.32 -11.70
N ALA A 275 -4.13 -0.32 -12.49
CA ALA A 275 -2.70 -0.34 -12.28
C ALA A 275 -1.97 -0.11 -13.62
N PRO A 276 -0.74 0.42 -13.57
CA PRO A 276 0.06 0.71 -14.75
C PRO A 276 0.59 -0.58 -15.38
N CYS A 277 0.29 -0.77 -16.67
CA CYS A 277 0.81 -1.88 -17.46
C CYS A 277 0.98 -1.45 -18.92
N ASN A 278 2.17 -1.67 -19.48
CA ASN A 278 2.49 -1.43 -20.89
C ASN A 278 2.06 -0.03 -21.39
N GLY A 279 2.32 1.02 -20.60
CA GLY A 279 2.01 2.40 -20.99
C GLY A 279 0.51 2.76 -20.94
N SER A 280 -0.30 1.97 -20.23
CA SER A 280 -1.72 2.23 -19.95
C SER A 280 -2.06 1.99 -18.47
N MET A 281 -3.15 2.58 -17.97
CA MET A 281 -3.78 2.21 -16.70
C MET A 281 -4.91 1.23 -17.00
N ILE A 282 -4.85 0.01 -16.46
CA ILE A 282 -5.83 -1.06 -16.74
C ILE A 282 -6.23 -1.80 -15.45
N PRO A 283 -7.45 -2.37 -15.37
CA PRO A 283 -7.98 -2.99 -14.15
C PRO A 283 -7.40 -4.40 -13.92
N ILE A 284 -6.15 -4.47 -13.45
CA ILE A 284 -5.40 -5.74 -13.29
C ILE A 284 -4.94 -6.03 -11.86
N ALA A 285 -4.98 -5.05 -10.96
CA ALA A 285 -4.66 -5.28 -9.55
C ALA A 285 -5.91 -5.80 -8.85
N SER A 286 -5.89 -7.07 -8.45
CA SER A 286 -7.02 -7.70 -7.77
C SER A 286 -6.82 -7.56 -6.27
N GLU A 287 -7.63 -6.72 -5.62
CA GLU A 287 -7.55 -6.43 -4.18
C GLU A 287 -8.88 -6.67 -3.47
N THR A 288 -8.84 -7.26 -2.28
CA THR A 288 -9.93 -7.23 -1.30
C THR A 288 -9.54 -6.42 -0.07
N LEU A 289 -10.52 -5.75 0.54
CA LEU A 289 -10.40 -5.06 1.84
C LEU A 289 -11.06 -5.82 3.00
N HIS A 290 -11.54 -7.04 2.73
CA HIS A 290 -12.22 -7.93 3.68
C HIS A 290 -11.40 -9.16 4.06
N GLY A 291 -10.10 -9.12 3.78
CA GLY A 291 -9.20 -10.17 4.20
C GLY A 291 -9.14 -10.27 5.73
N ASN A 292 -8.90 -11.49 6.20
CA ASN A 292 -8.58 -11.77 7.60
C ASN A 292 -7.12 -12.15 7.70
N LEU A 293 -6.34 -11.44 8.52
CA LEU A 293 -4.95 -11.76 8.80
C LEU A 293 -4.82 -12.26 10.23
N LYS A 294 -4.21 -13.43 10.40
CA LYS A 294 -3.70 -13.89 11.69
C LYS A 294 -2.18 -13.77 11.69
N VAL A 295 -1.63 -13.07 12.67
CA VAL A 295 -0.21 -12.71 12.69
C VAL A 295 0.43 -13.15 13.99
N MET A 296 1.51 -13.92 13.90
CA MET A 296 2.28 -14.40 15.05
C MET A 296 3.76 -14.01 14.92
N LEU A 297 4.28 -13.26 15.90
CA LEU A 297 5.69 -12.92 16.03
C LEU A 297 6.33 -13.67 17.21
N TYR A 298 7.45 -14.34 16.94
CA TYR A 298 8.19 -15.14 17.91
C TYR A 298 9.63 -14.64 18.11
N ASP A 299 10.07 -14.53 19.37
CA ASP A 299 11.47 -14.28 19.74
C ASP A 299 12.22 -15.60 19.94
N LYS A 300 13.15 -15.91 19.03
CA LYS A 300 13.91 -17.17 19.06
C LYS A 300 14.86 -17.26 20.25
N LYS A 301 15.41 -16.12 20.71
CA LYS A 301 16.37 -16.11 21.81
C LYS A 301 15.67 -16.25 23.16
N ARG A 302 14.53 -15.59 23.33
CA ARG A 302 13.73 -15.64 24.57
C ARG A 302 12.77 -16.83 24.62
N ASN A 303 12.60 -17.52 23.50
CA ASN A 303 11.70 -18.65 23.36
C ASN A 303 10.25 -18.31 23.74
N CYS A 304 9.74 -17.18 23.23
CA CYS A 304 8.42 -16.66 23.59
C CYS A 304 7.70 -15.97 22.42
N ILE A 305 6.37 -16.04 22.43
CA ILE A 305 5.50 -15.29 21.51
C ILE A 305 5.44 -13.82 21.97
N ILE A 306 5.77 -12.89 21.07
CA ILE A 306 5.66 -11.44 21.31
C ILE A 306 4.26 -10.95 20.99
N PHE A 307 3.69 -11.47 19.90
CA PHE A 307 2.40 -11.07 19.33
C PHE A 307 1.73 -12.28 18.68
N ASN A 308 0.43 -12.41 18.85
CA ASN A 308 -0.41 -13.41 18.21
C ASN A 308 -1.84 -12.88 18.22
N ASP A 309 -2.31 -12.36 17.08
CA ASP A 309 -3.60 -11.68 17.02
C ASP A 309 -4.20 -11.74 15.61
N THR A 310 -5.48 -11.41 15.50
CA THR A 310 -6.27 -11.42 14.27
C THR A 310 -6.71 -10.02 13.87
N CYS A 311 -6.74 -9.71 12.57
CA CYS A 311 -7.21 -8.46 11.99
C CYS A 311 -8.24 -8.77 10.88
N THR A 312 -9.46 -8.29 11.03
CA THR A 312 -10.64 -8.66 10.20
C THR A 312 -10.99 -7.64 9.11
N SER A 313 -10.20 -6.56 8.97
CA SER A 313 -10.35 -5.52 7.95
C SER A 313 -9.06 -5.37 7.15
N SER A 314 -8.53 -6.49 6.66
CA SER A 314 -7.21 -6.54 6.03
C SER A 314 -7.29 -6.39 4.52
N GLY A 315 -6.31 -5.68 3.97
CA GLY A 315 -6.07 -5.63 2.54
C GLY A 315 -5.30 -6.88 2.10
N ILE A 316 -5.75 -7.55 1.05
CA ILE A 316 -5.00 -8.62 0.38
C ILE A 316 -5.10 -8.38 -1.12
N GLU A 317 -3.96 -8.31 -1.80
CA GLU A 317 -3.87 -8.06 -3.24
C GLU A 317 -2.97 -9.10 -3.90
N PHE A 318 -3.42 -9.59 -5.06
CA PHE A 318 -2.68 -10.50 -5.90
C PHE A 318 -2.55 -9.95 -7.31
N SER A 319 -1.32 -10.00 -7.84
CA SER A 319 -1.13 -9.96 -9.29
C SER A 319 -1.73 -11.19 -9.95
N LYS A 320 -2.01 -11.12 -11.26
CA LYS A 320 -2.47 -12.28 -12.04
C LYS A 320 -1.55 -13.51 -11.93
N ASP A 321 -0.24 -13.26 -11.90
CA ASP A 321 0.79 -14.31 -11.97
C ASP A 321 1.46 -14.54 -10.60
N TYR A 322 0.75 -14.29 -9.50
CA TYR A 322 1.29 -14.37 -8.13
C TYR A 322 1.80 -15.78 -7.75
N MET A 323 1.23 -16.84 -8.35
CA MET A 323 1.65 -18.23 -8.11
C MET A 323 3.11 -18.51 -8.48
N ASN A 324 3.76 -17.65 -9.28
CA ASN A 324 5.20 -17.74 -9.54
C ASN A 324 6.06 -17.41 -8.31
N LEU A 325 5.48 -16.82 -7.27
CA LEU A 325 6.15 -16.51 -6.01
C LEU A 325 5.96 -17.62 -4.96
N VAL A 326 5.01 -18.53 -5.15
CA VAL A 326 4.69 -19.60 -4.20
C VAL A 326 5.73 -20.71 -4.29
N ASP A 327 6.20 -21.19 -3.15
CA ASP A 327 7.18 -22.28 -3.11
C ASP A 327 6.55 -23.58 -3.61
N ARG A 328 7.23 -24.24 -4.55
CA ARG A 328 6.83 -25.58 -5.03
C ARG A 328 7.48 -26.61 -4.13
N TYR A 329 6.68 -27.32 -3.34
CA TYR A 329 7.12 -28.48 -2.57
C TYR A 329 7.27 -29.72 -3.43
#